data_AF-A0A409X1K4-F1
#
_entry.id   AF-A0A409X1K4-F1
#
_cell.length_a   1.000
_cell.length_b   1.000
_cell.length_c   1.000
_cell.angle_alpha   90.00
_cell.angle_beta   90.00
_cell.angle_gamma   90.00
#
_symmetry.space_group_name_H-M   'P 1'
#
loop_
_entity.id
_entity.type
_entity.pdbx_description
1 polymer ?
#
loop_
_entity_poly.entity_id
_entity_poly.type
_entity_poly.pdbx_seq_one_letter_code
_entity_poly.pdbx_strand_id
1 'polypeptide(L)'
;MSTAHSATSALVKTLTLEEHIEGGYYTVTDVQEKKIPSVFADGEERNLATSIYYLLSYDRPIGTFHMNKSVTYHVWHQGRAEYTLITPGNPPLVERKVIGPDVAKGETRMLLVGTGVWKRSSLLDEDIGKARAGTEAERDETNCLITEVVVPGFHWQDHKFMDMDALEGLFEGVHGGEEKIREFAPFIFAGGEEEIEAAKAGK
;
A
#
# COMPACT_ATOMS: atom_id res chain seq x y z
N MET A 1 10.20 21.71 -17.43
CA MET A 1 10.27 22.21 -16.05
C MET A 1 10.30 21.00 -15.15
N SER A 2 11.33 20.83 -14.32
CA SER A 2 11.40 19.71 -13.38
C SER A 2 10.24 19.84 -12.39
N THR A 3 9.38 18.83 -12.29
CA THR A 3 8.41 18.77 -11.19
C THR A 3 9.18 18.77 -9.89
N ALA A 4 8.87 19.71 -8.98
CA ALA A 4 9.53 19.79 -7.69
C ALA A 4 9.33 18.46 -6.95
N HIS A 5 10.40 17.69 -6.83
CA HIS A 5 10.41 16.45 -6.07
C HIS A 5 10.84 16.79 -4.65
N SER A 6 9.95 16.60 -3.68
CA SER A 6 10.24 16.91 -2.29
C SER A 6 10.97 15.74 -1.64
N ALA A 7 11.98 16.05 -0.83
CA ALA A 7 12.70 15.05 -0.06
C ALA A 7 11.80 14.42 1.03
N THR A 8 12.09 13.18 1.41
CA THR A 8 11.34 12.40 2.41
C THR A 8 11.29 13.15 3.74
N SER A 9 12.44 13.64 4.23
CA SER A 9 12.55 14.39 5.48
C SER A 9 11.64 15.63 5.52
N ALA A 10 11.54 16.35 4.40
CA ALA A 10 10.66 17.50 4.26
C ALA A 10 9.19 17.09 4.25
N LEU A 11 8.83 16.04 3.51
CA LEU A 11 7.45 15.53 3.44
C LEU A 11 6.96 15.02 4.79
N VAL A 12 7.74 14.16 5.46
CA VAL A 12 7.40 13.60 6.79
C VAL A 12 7.12 14.73 7.78
N LYS A 13 7.96 15.77 7.79
CA LYS A 13 7.78 16.91 8.68
C LYS A 13 6.58 17.79 8.32
N THR A 14 6.42 18.13 7.04
CA THR A 14 5.41 19.13 6.60
C THR A 14 4.00 18.57 6.52
N LEU A 15 3.87 17.29 6.17
CA LEU A 15 2.61 16.57 6.13
C LEU A 15 2.33 15.78 7.41
N THR A 16 3.15 15.94 8.45
CA THR A 16 3.01 15.25 9.74
C THR A 16 2.78 13.75 9.58
N LEU A 17 3.65 13.12 8.79
CA LEU A 17 3.57 11.68 8.53
C LEU A 17 4.20 10.91 9.68
N GLU A 18 3.58 9.79 10.03
CA GLU A 18 4.04 8.86 11.04
C GLU A 18 4.34 7.51 10.39
N GLU A 19 5.14 6.67 11.04
CA GLU A 19 5.45 5.35 10.51
C GLU A 19 4.18 4.49 10.41
N HIS A 20 3.96 3.86 9.26
CA HIS A 20 2.83 2.96 9.09
C HIS A 20 3.22 1.53 9.45
N ILE A 21 2.28 0.80 10.06
CA ILE A 21 2.45 -0.60 10.46
C ILE A 21 2.70 -1.52 9.26
N GLU A 22 2.14 -1.22 8.09
CA GLU A 22 2.41 -1.99 6.86
C GLU A 22 3.80 -1.73 6.28
N GLY A 23 4.50 -0.68 6.75
CA GLY A 23 5.71 -0.12 6.15
C GLY A 23 5.46 1.24 5.49
N GLY A 24 6.51 2.02 5.29
CA GLY A 24 6.40 3.43 4.86
C GLY A 24 5.92 4.37 5.98
N TYR A 25 5.35 5.50 5.58
CA TYR A 25 4.75 6.52 6.44
C TYR A 25 3.33 6.86 5.97
N TYR A 26 2.50 7.36 6.88
CA TYR A 26 1.15 7.80 6.56
C TYR A 26 0.67 8.94 7.47
N THR A 27 -0.40 9.60 7.06
CA THR A 27 -1.23 10.40 7.97
C THR A 27 -2.67 10.37 7.48
N VAL A 28 -3.64 10.41 8.39
CA VAL A 28 -5.06 10.53 8.01
C VAL A 28 -5.35 11.97 7.61
N THR A 29 -5.81 12.17 6.38
CA THR A 29 -6.08 13.50 5.81
C THR A 29 -7.55 13.89 5.90
N ASP A 30 -8.47 12.91 5.85
CA ASP A 30 -9.91 13.16 5.95
C ASP A 30 -10.65 11.91 6.45
N VAL A 31 -11.66 12.13 7.28
CA VAL A 31 -12.63 11.13 7.72
C VAL A 31 -14.02 11.76 7.60
N GLN A 32 -14.80 11.31 6.64
CA GLN A 32 -16.12 11.89 6.38
C GLN A 32 -17.06 11.65 7.56
N GLU A 33 -17.68 12.71 8.10
CA GLU A 33 -18.60 12.62 9.25
C GLU A 33 -19.83 11.75 8.94
N LYS A 34 -20.35 11.85 7.71
CA LYS A 34 -21.50 11.05 7.29
C LYS A 34 -21.12 9.58 7.24
N LYS A 35 -21.95 8.75 7.88
CA LYS A 35 -21.84 7.30 7.80
C LYS A 35 -22.85 6.71 6.82
N ILE A 36 -22.51 5.55 6.27
CA ILE A 36 -23.35 4.74 5.39
C ILE A 36 -23.27 3.27 5.81
N PRO A 37 -24.34 2.47 5.61
CA PRO A 37 -24.26 1.03 5.75
C PRO A 37 -23.22 0.45 4.80
N SER A 38 -22.29 -0.35 5.31
CA SER A 38 -21.27 -0.99 4.50
C SER A 38 -21.73 -2.34 3.97
N VAL A 39 -21.60 -2.52 2.66
CA VAL A 39 -21.83 -3.80 1.99
C VAL A 39 -20.78 -4.86 2.33
N PHE A 40 -19.72 -4.48 3.06
CA PHE A 40 -18.60 -5.35 3.44
C PHE A 40 -18.60 -5.75 4.92
N ALA A 41 -19.60 -5.28 5.67
CA ALA A 41 -19.70 -5.45 7.11
C ALA A 41 -21.14 -5.72 7.56
N ASP A 42 -21.88 -6.53 6.81
CA ASP A 42 -23.24 -6.96 7.16
C ASP A 42 -24.22 -5.80 7.49
N GLY A 43 -24.02 -4.64 6.84
CA GLY A 43 -24.83 -3.44 7.03
C GLY A 43 -24.37 -2.53 8.16
N GLU A 44 -23.32 -2.89 8.92
CA GLU A 44 -22.70 -2.01 9.90
C GLU A 44 -22.24 -0.70 9.26
N GLU A 45 -22.36 0.39 10.01
CA GLU A 45 -22.01 1.70 9.51
C GLU A 45 -20.49 1.88 9.36
N ARG A 46 -20.10 2.56 8.28
CA ARG A 46 -18.74 3.06 8.04
C ARG A 46 -18.83 4.53 7.65
N ASN A 47 -17.77 5.29 7.89
CA ASN A 47 -17.67 6.64 7.31
C ASN A 47 -17.84 6.55 5.78
N LEU A 48 -18.41 7.57 5.15
CA LEU A 48 -18.63 7.58 3.70
C LEU A 48 -17.33 7.34 2.95
N ALA A 49 -16.25 7.97 3.40
CA ALA A 49 -14.90 7.76 2.93
C ALA A 49 -13.89 8.11 4.03
N THR A 50 -12.68 7.58 3.89
CA THR A 50 -11.49 8.04 4.59
C THR A 50 -10.39 8.27 3.57
N SER A 51 -9.49 9.19 3.84
CA SER A 51 -8.27 9.34 3.03
C SER A 51 -7.02 9.49 3.89
N ILE A 52 -5.89 9.09 3.31
CA ILE A 52 -4.56 9.24 3.90
C ILE A 52 -3.59 9.82 2.87
N TYR A 53 -2.53 10.47 3.33
CA TYR A 53 -1.27 10.42 2.60
C TYR A 53 -0.55 9.12 2.94
N TYR A 54 0.12 8.53 1.95
CA TYR A 54 1.00 7.39 2.13
C TYR A 54 2.31 7.60 1.38
N LEU A 55 3.44 7.35 2.04
CA LEU A 55 4.78 7.61 1.55
C LEU A 55 5.68 6.38 1.74
N LEU A 56 6.20 5.85 0.64
CA LEU A 56 7.37 4.97 0.67
C LEU A 56 8.64 5.80 0.52
N SER A 57 9.70 5.46 1.26
CA SER A 57 11.00 6.13 1.18
C SER A 57 12.13 5.12 0.97
N TYR A 58 13.33 5.60 0.66
CA TYR A 58 14.52 4.74 0.54
C TYR A 58 14.72 3.82 1.76
N ASP A 59 14.54 4.34 2.98
CA ASP A 59 14.75 3.59 4.23
C ASP A 59 13.54 2.73 4.62
N ARG A 60 12.34 3.07 4.15
CA ARG A 60 11.11 2.27 4.31
C ARG A 60 10.45 2.00 2.95
N PRO A 61 11.08 1.18 2.09
CA PRO A 61 10.75 1.12 0.68
C PRO A 61 9.62 0.15 0.36
N ILE A 62 9.06 -0.55 1.34
CA ILE A 62 8.09 -1.63 1.17
C ILE A 62 6.84 -1.36 2.02
N GLY A 63 5.67 -1.52 1.41
CA GLY A 63 4.40 -1.78 2.08
C GLY A 63 4.04 -3.25 1.92
N THR A 64 3.93 -3.98 3.03
CA THR A 64 3.68 -5.43 3.07
C THR A 64 2.32 -5.82 2.54
N PHE A 65 2.11 -7.11 2.23
CA PHE A 65 0.84 -7.60 1.72
C PHE A 65 -0.29 -7.41 2.73
N HIS A 66 -1.33 -6.72 2.28
CA HIS A 66 -2.57 -6.53 3.02
C HIS A 66 -3.76 -6.39 2.08
N MET A 67 -4.97 -6.40 2.63
CA MET A 67 -6.22 -6.36 1.89
C MET A 67 -7.25 -5.51 2.64
N ASN A 68 -8.04 -4.75 1.88
CA ASN A 68 -9.27 -4.15 2.35
C ASN A 68 -10.47 -4.77 1.66
N LYS A 69 -11.56 -5.00 2.40
CA LYS A 69 -12.85 -5.35 1.78
C LYS A 69 -13.42 -4.17 1.00
N SER A 70 -13.23 -2.95 1.51
CA SER A 70 -13.56 -1.72 0.77
C SER A 70 -12.62 -1.49 -0.41
N VAL A 71 -13.12 -0.82 -1.46
CA VAL A 71 -12.28 -0.41 -2.58
C VAL A 71 -11.32 0.69 -2.14
N THR A 72 -10.11 0.70 -2.72
CA THR A 72 -9.09 1.73 -2.43
C THR A 72 -8.60 2.38 -3.72
N TYR A 73 -8.73 3.70 -3.79
CA TYR A 73 -8.18 4.53 -4.87
C TYR A 73 -6.82 5.07 -4.44
N HIS A 74 -5.79 4.88 -5.26
CA HIS A 74 -4.44 5.42 -5.03
C HIS A 74 -4.20 6.50 -6.07
N VAL A 75 -3.94 7.72 -5.62
CA VAL A 75 -3.72 8.90 -6.48
C VAL A 75 -2.29 9.36 -6.32
N TRP A 76 -1.56 9.39 -7.43
CA TRP A 76 -0.15 9.71 -7.46
C TRP A 76 0.12 11.21 -7.22
N HIS A 77 1.14 11.53 -6.41
CA HIS A 77 1.67 12.89 -6.24
C HIS A 77 3.10 13.05 -6.76
N GLN A 78 4.03 12.18 -6.32
CA GLN A 78 5.43 12.24 -6.74
C GLN A 78 6.15 10.89 -6.60
N GLY A 79 7.29 10.76 -7.29
CA GLY A 79 8.09 9.55 -7.27
C GLY A 79 7.45 8.43 -8.08
N ARG A 80 7.73 7.18 -7.72
CA ARG A 80 6.99 6.02 -8.25
C ARG A 80 7.22 4.76 -7.42
N ALA A 81 6.26 3.84 -7.49
CA ALA A 81 6.29 2.55 -6.81
C ALA A 81 5.65 1.46 -7.66
N GLU A 82 6.15 0.23 -7.55
CA GLU A 82 5.49 -0.96 -8.08
C GLU A 82 4.48 -1.48 -7.06
N TYR A 83 3.28 -1.79 -7.50
CA TYR A 83 2.27 -2.56 -6.78
C TYR A 83 2.21 -3.97 -7.34
N THR A 84 2.26 -4.98 -6.47
CA THR A 84 1.85 -6.35 -6.81
C THR A 84 0.46 -6.60 -6.23
N LEU A 85 -0.46 -6.99 -7.10
CA LEU A 85 -1.86 -7.26 -6.77
C LEU A 85 -2.13 -8.74 -6.97
N ILE A 86 -2.80 -9.38 -6.00
CA ILE A 86 -3.25 -10.77 -6.11
C ILE A 86 -4.76 -10.77 -5.92
N THR A 87 -5.48 -10.99 -7.02
CA THR A 87 -6.93 -11.19 -6.99
C THR A 87 -7.20 -12.67 -6.74
N PRO A 88 -7.89 -13.04 -5.64
CA PRO A 88 -8.22 -14.43 -5.34
C PRO A 88 -8.99 -15.11 -6.49
N GLY A 89 -8.72 -16.40 -6.69
CA GLY A 89 -9.28 -17.22 -7.76
C GLY A 89 -8.54 -18.55 -7.84
N ASN A 90 -8.92 -19.41 -8.79
CA ASN A 90 -8.16 -20.64 -9.04
C ASN A 90 -7.91 -20.80 -10.56
N PRO A 91 -6.70 -20.44 -11.06
CA PRO A 91 -5.60 -19.83 -10.31
C PRO A 91 -5.87 -18.36 -9.93
N PRO A 92 -5.20 -17.81 -8.90
CA PRO A 92 -5.24 -16.37 -8.63
C PRO A 92 -4.67 -15.57 -9.79
N LEU A 93 -5.21 -14.37 -10.00
CA LEU A 93 -4.65 -13.40 -10.96
C LEU A 93 -3.61 -12.53 -10.23
N VAL A 94 -2.36 -12.64 -10.67
CA VAL A 94 -1.25 -11.81 -10.18
C VAL A 94 -0.95 -10.71 -11.20
N GLU A 95 -1.00 -9.46 -10.78
CA GLU A 95 -0.67 -8.30 -11.61
C GLU A 95 0.42 -7.44 -10.96
N ARG A 96 1.25 -6.82 -11.80
CA ARG A 96 2.19 -5.77 -11.40
C ARG A 96 1.83 -4.47 -12.12
N LYS A 97 1.76 -3.37 -11.38
CA LYS A 97 1.47 -2.04 -11.91
C LYS A 97 2.46 -1.05 -11.30
N VAL A 98 2.93 -0.09 -12.08
CA VAL A 98 3.75 1.01 -11.54
C VAL A 98 2.88 2.26 -11.44
N ILE A 99 2.77 2.81 -10.23
CA ILE A 99 2.19 4.14 -10.03
C ILE A 99 3.31 5.18 -10.22
N GLY A 100 3.13 6.13 -11.13
CA GLY A 100 4.19 7.04 -11.54
C GLY A 100 3.78 8.00 -12.67
N PRO A 101 4.65 8.96 -13.03
CA PRO A 101 4.33 10.00 -14.01
C PRO A 101 4.43 9.55 -15.48
N ASP A 102 5.20 8.51 -15.80
CA ASP A 102 5.61 8.14 -17.17
C ASP A 102 4.60 7.20 -17.86
N VAL A 103 3.47 7.79 -18.26
CA VAL A 103 2.38 7.07 -18.96
C VAL A 103 2.86 6.41 -20.27
N ALA A 104 3.87 6.98 -20.94
CA ALA A 104 4.41 6.41 -22.17
C ALA A 104 5.13 5.08 -21.92
N LYS A 105 5.61 4.84 -20.69
CA LYS A 105 6.19 3.56 -20.25
C LYS A 105 5.19 2.63 -19.56
N GLY A 106 3.91 2.99 -19.53
CA GLY A 106 2.85 2.18 -18.92
C GLY A 106 2.66 2.42 -17.41
N GLU A 107 3.28 3.47 -16.84
CA GLU A 107 2.96 3.90 -15.48
C GLU A 107 1.55 4.51 -15.43
N THR A 108 0.86 4.39 -14.29
CA THR A 108 -0.44 5.03 -14.06
C THR A 108 -0.34 6.12 -13.01
N ARG A 109 -1.11 7.19 -13.15
CA ARG A 109 -1.26 8.22 -12.11
C ARG A 109 -2.33 7.88 -11.09
N MET A 110 -3.13 6.86 -11.37
CA MET A 110 -4.19 6.40 -10.49
C MET A 110 -4.28 4.87 -10.54
N LEU A 111 -4.24 4.22 -9.39
CA LEU A 111 -4.41 2.78 -9.25
C LEU A 111 -5.67 2.49 -8.43
N LEU A 112 -6.59 1.74 -9.00
CA LEU A 112 -7.76 1.22 -8.28
C LEU A 112 -7.46 -0.20 -7.82
N VAL A 113 -7.58 -0.45 -6.52
CA VAL A 113 -7.55 -1.78 -5.94
C VAL A 113 -8.97 -2.13 -5.49
N GLY A 114 -9.51 -3.18 -6.10
CA GLY A 114 -10.87 -3.66 -5.82
C GLY A 114 -10.99 -4.36 -4.47
N THR A 115 -12.22 -4.69 -4.10
CA THR A 115 -12.56 -5.45 -2.91
C THR A 115 -11.84 -6.79 -2.86
N GLY A 116 -11.24 -7.13 -1.72
CA GLY A 116 -10.69 -8.47 -1.48
C GLY A 116 -9.38 -8.75 -2.23
N VAL A 117 -8.83 -7.77 -2.94
CA VAL A 117 -7.56 -7.89 -3.64
C VAL A 117 -6.42 -7.65 -2.65
N TRP A 118 -5.49 -8.59 -2.57
CA TRP A 118 -4.26 -8.42 -1.81
C TRP A 118 -3.32 -7.47 -2.56
N LYS A 119 -2.78 -6.47 -1.87
CA LYS A 119 -1.83 -5.51 -2.43
C LYS A 119 -0.57 -5.44 -1.57
N ARG A 120 0.59 -5.32 -2.22
CA ARG A 120 1.85 -4.86 -1.63
C ARG A 120 2.47 -3.83 -2.56
N SER A 121 3.26 -2.93 -2.01
CA SER A 121 3.94 -1.89 -2.79
C SER A 121 5.43 -1.86 -2.46
N SER A 122 6.26 -1.45 -3.43
CA SER A 122 7.65 -1.13 -3.17
C SER A 122 8.18 -0.05 -4.09
N LEU A 123 9.17 0.71 -3.62
CA LEU A 123 10.03 1.47 -4.54
C LEU A 123 10.71 0.49 -5.50
N LEU A 124 11.00 0.95 -6.73
CA LEU A 124 11.60 0.09 -7.74
C LEU A 124 13.07 -0.16 -7.42
N ASP A 125 13.55 -1.40 -7.62
CA ASP A 125 14.94 -1.79 -7.35
C ASP A 125 15.94 -0.91 -8.11
N GLU A 126 15.61 -0.47 -9.32
CA GLU A 126 16.47 0.42 -10.09
C GLU A 126 16.62 1.81 -9.45
N ASP A 127 15.59 2.31 -8.77
CA ASP A 127 15.60 3.64 -8.15
C ASP A 127 16.32 3.56 -6.80
N ILE A 128 16.07 2.49 -6.03
CA ILE A 128 16.85 2.16 -4.83
C ILE A 128 18.34 1.96 -5.17
N GLY A 129 18.65 1.26 -6.26
CA GLY A 129 20.02 1.00 -6.70
C GLY A 129 20.77 2.28 -7.05
N LYS A 130 20.12 3.20 -7.79
CA LYS A 130 20.66 4.53 -8.09
C LYS A 130 20.91 5.34 -6.82
N ALA A 131 19.91 5.39 -5.93
CA ALA A 131 19.99 6.13 -4.67
C ALA A 131 21.10 5.60 -3.74
N ARG A 132 21.27 4.28 -3.68
CA ARG A 132 22.31 3.62 -2.88
C ARG A 132 23.72 4.01 -3.36
N ALA A 133 23.92 4.13 -4.66
CA ALA A 133 25.17 4.59 -5.25
C ALA A 133 25.36 6.12 -5.19
N GLY A 134 24.30 6.85 -4.86
CA GLY A 134 24.27 8.31 -4.81
C GLY A 134 24.60 8.92 -3.44
N THR A 135 24.35 10.22 -3.38
CA THR A 135 24.46 11.08 -2.20
C THR A 135 23.33 10.81 -1.20
N GLU A 136 23.47 11.37 0.00
CA GLU A 136 22.41 11.35 1.01
C GLU A 136 21.16 12.10 0.54
N ALA A 137 21.33 13.21 -0.19
CA ALA A 137 20.21 13.94 -0.79
C ALA A 137 19.45 13.08 -1.80
N GLU A 138 20.14 12.34 -2.67
CA GLU A 138 19.49 11.43 -3.62
C GLU A 138 18.74 10.30 -2.93
N ARG A 139 19.22 9.80 -1.78
CA ARG A 139 18.46 8.84 -0.95
C ARG A 139 17.22 9.45 -0.34
N ASP A 140 17.33 10.65 0.23
CA ASP A 140 16.19 11.36 0.84
C ASP A 140 15.12 11.72 -0.21
N GLU A 141 15.56 12.08 -1.42
CA GLU A 141 14.68 12.32 -2.57
C GLU A 141 14.10 11.05 -3.18
N THR A 142 14.65 9.85 -2.92
CA THR A 142 14.10 8.60 -3.46
C THR A 142 12.89 8.14 -2.63
N ASN A 143 11.70 8.54 -3.09
CA ASN A 143 10.45 8.24 -2.41
C ASN A 143 9.27 8.14 -3.40
N CYS A 144 8.09 7.73 -2.91
CA CYS A 144 6.84 7.74 -3.64
C CYS A 144 5.70 8.19 -2.72
N LEU A 145 5.11 9.36 -3.00
CA LEU A 145 3.98 9.91 -2.26
C LEU A 145 2.69 9.72 -3.05
N ILE A 146 1.66 9.21 -2.37
CA ILE A 146 0.31 9.05 -2.91
C ILE A 146 -0.73 9.51 -1.89
N THR A 147 -1.96 9.71 -2.36
CA THR A 147 -3.15 9.69 -1.50
C THR A 147 -3.87 8.37 -1.69
N GLU A 148 -4.27 7.72 -0.61
CA GLU A 148 -5.26 6.64 -0.67
C GLU A 148 -6.62 7.13 -0.22
N VAL A 149 -7.69 6.72 -0.92
CA VAL A 149 -9.08 6.96 -0.54
C VAL A 149 -9.80 5.62 -0.46
N VAL A 150 -10.39 5.32 0.69
CA VAL A 150 -11.11 4.06 0.96
C VAL A 150 -12.60 4.34 1.03
N VAL A 151 -13.40 3.57 0.29
CA VAL A 151 -14.87 3.74 0.20
C VAL A 151 -15.59 2.38 0.24
N PRO A 152 -16.55 2.17 1.18
CA PRO A 152 -16.78 2.95 2.40
C PRO A 152 -15.50 3.08 3.23
N GLY A 153 -15.42 4.12 4.05
CA GLY A 153 -14.24 4.52 4.82
C GLY A 153 -13.59 3.38 5.60
N PHE A 154 -12.26 3.46 5.73
CA PHE A 154 -11.43 2.44 6.36
C PHE A 154 -11.95 2.07 7.75
N HIS A 155 -11.95 0.78 8.02
CA HIS A 155 -12.20 0.24 9.35
C HIS A 155 -11.40 -1.05 9.53
N TRP A 156 -10.86 -1.26 10.73
CA TRP A 156 -9.96 -2.38 11.00
C TRP A 156 -10.61 -3.77 10.81
N GLN A 157 -11.93 -3.89 10.97
CA GLN A 157 -12.66 -5.14 10.68
C GLN A 157 -12.72 -5.49 9.18
N ASP A 158 -12.42 -4.51 8.33
CA ASP A 158 -12.44 -4.64 6.87
C ASP A 158 -11.01 -4.81 6.32
N HIS A 159 -10.01 -4.68 7.18
CA HIS A 159 -8.59 -4.78 6.86
C HIS A 159 -8.02 -6.13 7.32
N LYS A 160 -7.17 -6.75 6.49
CA LYS A 160 -6.42 -7.95 6.86
C LYS A 160 -4.99 -7.88 6.34
N PHE A 161 -4.02 -8.18 7.20
CA PHE A 161 -2.65 -8.46 6.81
C PHE A 161 -2.50 -9.89 6.28
N MET A 162 -1.66 -10.09 5.28
CA MET A 162 -1.40 -11.43 4.78
C MET A 162 -0.53 -12.19 5.79
N ASP A 163 -1.03 -13.34 6.21
CA ASP A 163 -0.31 -14.37 6.96
C ASP A 163 0.10 -15.51 6.00
N MET A 164 0.93 -16.44 6.47
CA MET A 164 1.34 -17.59 5.67
C MET A 164 0.16 -18.44 5.23
N ASP A 165 -0.82 -18.66 6.11
CA ASP A 165 -2.02 -19.46 5.81
C ASP A 165 -2.82 -18.86 4.63
N ALA A 166 -3.00 -17.53 4.60
CA ALA A 166 -3.66 -16.84 3.50
C ALA A 166 -2.84 -16.94 2.20
N LEU A 167 -1.52 -16.82 2.27
CA LEU A 167 -0.65 -16.95 1.10
C LEU A 167 -0.68 -18.37 0.53
N GLU A 168 -0.54 -19.39 1.38
CA GLU A 168 -0.59 -20.80 0.97
C GLU A 168 -1.96 -21.15 0.40
N GLY A 169 -3.04 -20.69 1.05
CA GLY A 169 -4.41 -20.90 0.59
C GLY A 169 -4.71 -20.27 -0.78
N LEU A 170 -4.07 -19.16 -1.15
CA LEU A 170 -4.21 -18.58 -2.49
C LEU A 170 -3.66 -19.50 -3.58
N PHE A 171 -2.57 -20.22 -3.29
CA PHE A 171 -1.82 -20.99 -4.29
C PHE A 171 -1.92 -22.51 -4.12
N GLU A 172 -2.78 -22.98 -3.21
CA GLU A 172 -3.02 -24.41 -2.99
C GLU A 172 -3.53 -25.08 -4.27
N GLY A 173 -2.86 -26.16 -4.69
CA GLY A 173 -3.22 -26.91 -5.90
C GLY A 173 -3.00 -26.15 -7.22
N VAL A 174 -2.44 -24.94 -7.18
CA VAL A 174 -2.13 -24.14 -8.37
C VAL A 174 -0.79 -24.60 -8.96
N HIS A 175 -0.74 -24.84 -10.27
CA HIS A 175 0.51 -25.15 -10.96
C HIS A 175 1.52 -24.00 -10.80
N GLY A 176 2.70 -24.28 -10.23
CA GLY A 176 3.70 -23.26 -9.90
C GLY A 176 3.42 -22.50 -8.59
N GLY A 177 2.44 -22.94 -7.79
CA GLY A 177 2.06 -22.30 -6.53
C GLY A 177 3.20 -22.19 -5.51
N GLU A 178 4.02 -23.23 -5.37
CA GLU A 178 5.18 -23.21 -4.45
C GLU A 178 6.20 -22.12 -4.79
N GLU A 179 6.40 -21.83 -6.08
CA GLU A 179 7.29 -20.75 -6.51
C GLU A 179 6.70 -19.39 -6.14
N LYS A 180 5.39 -19.22 -6.33
CA LYS A 180 4.67 -17.99 -5.94
C LYS A 180 4.68 -17.76 -4.44
N ILE A 181 4.48 -18.81 -3.64
CA ILE A 181 4.57 -18.74 -2.19
C ILE A 181 5.98 -18.31 -1.78
N ARG A 182 7.03 -18.92 -2.35
CA ARG A 182 8.42 -18.53 -2.06
C ARG A 182 8.74 -17.09 -2.48
N GLU A 183 8.19 -16.64 -3.61
CA GLU A 183 8.32 -15.28 -4.13
C GLU A 183 7.70 -14.24 -3.19
N PHE A 184 6.53 -14.55 -2.60
CA PHE A 184 5.74 -13.59 -1.82
C PHE A 184 5.92 -13.68 -0.31
N ALA A 185 6.39 -14.81 0.22
CA ALA A 185 6.61 -15.01 1.65
C ALA A 185 7.46 -13.91 2.33
N PRO A 186 8.52 -13.34 1.70
CA PRO A 186 9.29 -12.27 2.32
C PRO A 186 8.53 -10.95 2.52
N PHE A 187 7.34 -10.79 1.90
CA PHE A 187 6.56 -9.56 1.91
C PHE A 187 5.26 -9.68 2.72
N ILE A 188 5.05 -10.79 3.42
CA ILE A 188 3.95 -10.92 4.37
C ILE A 188 4.20 -10.04 5.60
N PHE A 189 3.15 -9.76 6.37
CA PHE A 189 3.28 -8.98 7.58
C PHE A 189 4.03 -9.78 8.65
N ALA A 190 5.12 -9.22 9.17
CA ALA A 190 5.97 -9.89 10.15
C ALA A 190 5.58 -9.56 11.62
N GLY A 191 4.69 -8.60 11.84
CA GLY A 191 4.20 -8.25 13.18
C GLY A 191 3.13 -9.22 13.68
N GLY A 192 2.92 -9.22 14.99
CA GLY A 192 1.89 -10.01 15.66
C GLY A 192 0.61 -9.22 15.97
N GLU A 193 -0.28 -9.86 16.73
CA GLU A 193 -1.53 -9.25 17.18
C GLU A 193 -1.30 -8.02 18.05
N GLU A 194 -0.23 -8.00 18.85
CA GLU A 194 0.09 -6.88 19.75
C GLU A 194 0.38 -5.59 18.96
N GLU A 195 1.18 -5.67 17.89
CA GLU A 195 1.43 -4.50 17.03
C GLU A 195 0.15 -4.02 16.33
N ILE A 196 -0.71 -4.95 15.90
CA ILE A 196 -2.00 -4.61 15.30
C ILE A 196 -2.92 -3.90 16.30
N GLU A 197 -3.00 -4.39 17.54
CA GLU A 197 -3.80 -3.76 18.59
C GLU A 197 -3.24 -2.39 18.99
N ALA A 198 -1.92 -2.23 19.04
CA ALA A 198 -1.28 -0.93 19.25
C ALA A 198 -1.63 0.07 18.14
N ALA A 199 -1.62 -0.37 16.88
CA ALA A 199 -2.01 0.46 15.74
C ALA A 199 -3.50 0.82 15.73
N LYS A 200 -4.36 -0.04 16.28
CA LYS A 200 -5.79 0.25 16.50
C LYS A 200 -6.00 1.30 17.59
N ALA A 201 -5.21 1.25 18.67
CA ALA A 201 -5.33 2.12 19.83
C ALA A 201 -4.76 3.53 19.62
N GLY A 202 -3.85 3.71 18.66
CA GLY A 202 -3.25 5.00 18.30
C GLY A 202 -4.16 5.94 17.49
N LYS A 203 -5.48 5.66 17.42
CA LYS A 203 -6.49 6.48 16.74
C LYS A 203 -7.54 7.00 17.71
#